data_AF-A0A2T3HJS2-F1
#
_entry.id   AF-A0A2T3HJS2-F1
#
_cell.length_a   1.000
_cell.length_b   1.000
_cell.length_c   1.000
_cell.angle_alpha   90.00
_cell.angle_beta   90.00
_cell.angle_gamma   90.00
#
_symmetry.space_group_name_H-M   'P 1'
#
loop_
_entity.id
_entity.type
_entity.pdbx_description
1 polymer ?
#
loop_
_entity_poly.entity_id
_entity_poly.type
_entity_poly.pdbx_seq_one_letter_code
_entity_poly.pdbx_strand_id
1 'polypeptide(L)'
;MWRSQSSLPDQRKASTINTKGMKTPTQYLITIAVSALLASVLNLAAVFILQQFGLIATADTDMKNLPYGFAVAFNLVLALMSFPVFFNLTPRVKANVFSSAASFFLLPLLAMLSLSLAMEEDGWSAALFCLPYFIILLVFFIRSRRDIHQASRQPGQR
;
A
#
# COMPACT_ATOMS: atom_id res chain seq x y z
N MET A 1 7.00 -69.20 -13.23
CA MET A 1 6.86 -68.64 -11.87
C MET A 1 7.73 -67.38 -11.81
N TRP A 2 7.22 -66.24 -12.27
CA TRP A 2 6.66 -65.14 -11.45
C TRP A 2 7.60 -64.58 -10.36
N ARG A 3 8.27 -63.45 -10.64
CA ARG A 3 7.94 -62.13 -10.05
C ARG A 3 8.91 -61.06 -10.56
N SER A 4 8.39 -60.17 -11.40
CA SER A 4 8.99 -58.90 -11.77
C SER A 4 8.85 -57.93 -10.60
N GLN A 5 9.96 -57.45 -10.03
CA GLN A 5 9.97 -56.34 -9.08
C GLN A 5 10.06 -55.04 -9.86
N SER A 6 8.92 -54.47 -10.21
CA SER A 6 8.83 -53.08 -10.69
C SER A 6 9.02 -52.14 -9.50
N SER A 7 10.24 -51.65 -9.34
CA SER A 7 10.56 -50.52 -8.45
C SER A 7 9.86 -49.27 -8.97
N LEU A 8 8.68 -48.97 -8.43
CA LEU A 8 7.99 -47.71 -8.63
C LEU A 8 8.87 -46.57 -8.10
N PRO A 9 9.24 -45.56 -8.91
CA PRO A 9 9.93 -44.39 -8.41
C PRO A 9 8.99 -43.64 -7.46
N ASP A 10 9.52 -43.40 -6.26
CA ASP A 10 8.87 -42.69 -5.17
C ASP A 10 8.47 -41.27 -5.61
N GLN A 11 7.20 -41.10 -5.97
CA GLN A 11 6.57 -39.83 -6.34
C GLN A 11 6.40 -38.88 -5.13
N ARG A 12 6.94 -39.22 -3.95
CA ARG A 12 7.02 -38.33 -2.78
C ARG A 12 8.23 -37.40 -2.78
N LYS A 13 8.71 -36.97 -3.95
CA LYS A 13 9.37 -35.66 -4.00
C LYS A 13 8.29 -34.60 -3.99
N ALA A 14 7.81 -34.40 -2.77
CA ALA A 14 7.00 -33.30 -2.32
C ALA A 14 7.32 -32.05 -3.15
N SER A 15 6.28 -31.50 -3.77
CA SER A 15 6.28 -30.14 -4.26
C SER A 15 6.47 -29.21 -3.06
N THR A 16 7.71 -29.05 -2.63
CA THR A 16 8.16 -27.87 -1.92
C THR A 16 7.96 -26.71 -2.89
N ILE A 17 6.72 -26.20 -2.91
CA ILE A 17 6.36 -24.95 -3.56
C ILE A 17 7.29 -23.92 -2.94
N ASN A 18 8.28 -23.53 -3.72
CA ASN A 18 9.34 -22.66 -3.31
C ASN A 18 8.73 -21.25 -3.16
N THR A 19 8.23 -20.93 -1.97
CA THR A 19 7.53 -19.68 -1.62
C THR A 19 8.47 -18.48 -1.50
N LYS A 20 9.76 -18.64 -1.83
CA LYS A 20 10.85 -17.68 -1.56
C LYS A 20 10.75 -16.33 -2.29
N GLY A 21 9.71 -16.11 -3.11
CA GLY A 21 9.44 -14.84 -3.80
C GLY A 21 8.00 -14.29 -3.63
N MET A 22 7.20 -14.91 -2.76
CA MET A 22 5.84 -14.43 -2.47
C MET A 22 5.87 -13.46 -1.30
N LYS A 23 5.45 -12.22 -1.54
CA LYS A 23 5.24 -11.26 -0.46
C LYS A 23 4.15 -11.82 0.45
N THR A 24 4.46 -11.95 1.74
CA THR A 24 3.50 -12.45 2.72
C THR A 24 2.40 -11.40 2.94
N PRO A 25 1.20 -11.80 3.34
CA PRO A 25 0.16 -10.84 3.74
C PRO A 25 0.68 -9.83 4.78
N THR A 26 1.55 -10.27 5.69
CA THR A 26 2.23 -9.41 6.67
C THR A 26 3.04 -8.28 6.03
N GLN A 27 3.73 -8.52 4.91
CA GLN A 27 4.50 -7.47 4.23
C GLN A 27 3.62 -6.38 3.61
N TYR A 28 2.43 -6.74 3.12
CA TYR A 28 1.47 -5.76 2.61
C TYR A 28 0.84 -4.96 3.76
N LEU A 29 0.52 -5.61 4.88
CA LEU A 29 0.09 -4.90 6.10
C LEU A 29 1.16 -3.89 6.56
N ILE A 30 2.43 -4.31 6.61
CA ILE A 30 3.54 -3.42 6.96
C ILE A 30 3.64 -2.26 5.97
N THR A 31 3.45 -2.52 4.67
CA THR A 31 3.48 -1.47 3.64
C THR A 31 2.40 -0.41 3.92
N ILE A 32 1.17 -0.84 4.17
CA ILE A 32 0.03 0.04 4.47
C ILE A 32 0.23 0.80 5.79
N ALA A 33 0.71 0.13 6.83
CA ALA A 33 0.96 0.74 8.13
C ALA A 33 2.07 1.79 8.06
N VAL A 34 3.18 1.47 7.39
CA VAL A 34 4.32 2.39 7.22
C VAL A 34 3.92 3.58 6.34
N SER A 35 3.15 3.36 5.27
CA SER A 35 2.66 4.49 4.44
C SER A 35 1.75 5.42 5.24
N ALA A 36 0.83 4.87 6.03
CA ALA A 36 -0.06 5.66 6.88
C ALA A 36 0.71 6.45 7.94
N LEU A 37 1.68 5.83 8.62
CA LEU A 37 2.47 6.47 9.67
C LEU A 37 3.34 7.60 9.10
N LEU A 38 4.10 7.33 8.03
CA LEU A 38 4.97 8.33 7.41
C LEU A 38 4.16 9.50 6.83
N ALA A 39 3.05 9.22 6.15
CA ALA A 39 2.16 10.26 5.64
C ALA A 39 1.56 11.10 6.78
N SER A 40 1.21 10.47 7.91
CA SER A 40 0.69 11.17 9.07
C SER A 40 1.73 12.10 9.67
N VAL A 41 2.98 11.65 9.86
CA VAL A 41 4.06 12.52 10.37
C VAL A 41 4.27 13.73 9.45
N LEU A 42 4.28 13.52 8.13
CA LEU A 42 4.43 14.61 7.16
C LEU A 42 3.26 15.59 7.19
N ASN A 43 2.02 15.10 7.26
CA ASN A 43 0.84 15.96 7.35
C ASN A 43 0.80 16.73 8.67
N LEU A 44 1.13 16.09 9.79
CA LEU A 44 1.20 16.76 11.09
C LEU A 44 2.27 17.86 11.09
N ALA A 45 3.44 17.60 10.49
CA ALA A 45 4.47 18.62 10.32
C ALA A 45 3.99 19.78 9.43
N ALA A 46 3.27 19.50 8.35
CA ALA A 46 2.70 20.52 7.47
C ALA A 46 1.66 21.38 8.20
N VAL A 47 0.72 20.76 8.93
CA VAL A 47 -0.27 21.47 9.77
C VAL A 47 0.42 22.32 10.82
N PHE A 48 1.46 21.78 11.49
CA PHE A 48 2.23 22.52 12.48
C PHE A 48 2.87 23.78 11.87
N ILE A 49 3.53 23.65 10.71
CA ILE A 49 4.13 24.78 10.00
C ILE A 49 3.05 25.81 9.62
N LEU A 50 1.94 25.38 9.03
CA LEU A 50 0.84 26.26 8.63
C LEU A 50 0.23 27.03 9.81
N GLN A 51 0.12 26.39 10.98
CA GLN A 51 -0.32 27.03 12.21
C GLN A 51 0.70 28.06 12.73
N GLN A 52 2.01 27.78 12.65
CA GLN A 52 3.05 28.74 13.07
C GLN A 52 3.04 30.02 12.23
N PHE A 53 2.70 29.90 10.94
CA PHE A 53 2.57 31.06 10.03
C PHE A 53 1.21 31.76 10.09
N GLY A 54 0.29 31.31 10.96
CA GLY A 54 -1.05 31.89 11.07
C GLY A 54 -1.92 31.74 9.82
N LEU A 55 -1.57 30.81 8.92
CA LEU A 55 -2.28 30.58 7.65
C LEU A 55 -3.52 29.69 7.82
N ILE A 56 -3.56 28.89 8.89
CA ILE A 56 -4.72 28.10 9.29
C ILE A 56 -5.18 28.61 10.64
N ALA A 57 -6.51 28.67 10.82
CA ALA A 57 -7.18 29.22 12.00
C ALA A 57 -6.41 28.94 13.30
N THR A 58 -5.81 29.99 13.85
CA THR A 58 -5.48 30.11 15.27
C THR A 58 -6.81 30.28 16.00
N ALA A 59 -7.65 29.25 15.98
CA ALA A 59 -8.91 29.29 16.71
C ALA A 59 -8.57 29.38 18.20
N ASP A 60 -8.76 30.56 18.77
CA ASP A 60 -8.55 30.85 20.20
C ASP A 60 -9.57 30.13 21.11
N THR A 61 -10.37 29.21 20.57
CA THR A 61 -11.46 28.53 21.26
C THR A 61 -11.61 27.10 20.75
N ASP A 62 -11.44 26.11 21.64
CA ASP A 62 -11.78 24.67 21.59
C ASP A 62 -11.41 23.78 20.38
N MET A 63 -11.08 24.32 19.20
CA MET A 63 -10.87 23.54 17.96
C MET A 63 -9.44 23.60 17.41
N LYS A 64 -8.47 24.14 18.17
CA LYS A 64 -7.07 24.26 17.75
C LYS A 64 -6.43 22.94 17.28
N ASN A 65 -6.90 21.82 17.81
CA ASN A 65 -6.37 20.48 17.48
C ASN A 65 -7.11 19.77 16.35
N LEU A 66 -8.23 20.34 15.87
CA LEU A 66 -9.08 19.73 14.84
C LEU A 66 -8.33 19.45 13.52
N PRO A 67 -7.46 20.35 13.00
CA PRO A 67 -6.72 20.08 11.76
C PRO A 67 -5.79 18.87 11.86
N TYR A 68 -5.19 18.63 13.04
CA TYR A 68 -4.35 17.45 13.28
C TYR A 68 -5.19 16.17 13.26
N GLY A 69 -6.37 16.20 13.89
CA GLY A 69 -7.31 15.07 13.87
C GLY A 69 -7.75 14.71 12.45
N PHE A 70 -8.10 15.71 11.64
CA PHE A 70 -8.43 15.51 10.23
C PHE A 70 -7.26 14.91 9.43
N ALA A 71 -6.05 15.46 9.58
CA ALA A 71 -4.87 14.95 8.89
C ALA A 71 -4.61 13.46 9.16
N VAL A 72 -4.81 13.00 10.40
CA VAL A 72 -4.66 11.60 10.78
C VAL A 72 -5.83 10.75 10.26
N ALA A 73 -7.07 11.24 10.38
CA ALA A 73 -8.26 10.55 9.91
C ALA A 73 -8.21 10.28 8.39
N PHE A 74 -7.78 11.27 7.59
CA PHE A 74 -7.60 11.12 6.15
C PHE A 74 -6.61 9.99 5.80
N ASN A 75 -5.45 9.97 6.46
CA ASN A 75 -4.46 8.91 6.24
C ASN A 75 -4.97 7.53 6.67
N LEU A 76 -5.76 7.45 7.75
CA LEU A 76 -6.36 6.20 8.18
C LEU A 76 -7.38 5.67 7.15
N VAL A 77 -8.23 6.55 6.60
CA VAL A 77 -9.17 6.20 5.53
C VAL A 77 -8.42 5.69 4.31
N LEU A 78 -7.37 6.39 3.87
CA LEU A 78 -6.54 5.94 2.74
C LEU A 78 -5.85 4.59 3.02
N ALA A 79 -5.42 4.35 4.25
CA ALA A 79 -4.83 3.08 4.67
C ALA A 79 -5.83 1.93 4.56
N LEU A 80 -7.05 2.11 5.06
CA LEU A 80 -8.13 1.12 4.93
C LEU A 80 -8.49 0.87 3.47
N MET A 81 -8.57 1.94 2.68
CA MET A 81 -8.85 1.86 1.25
C MET A 81 -7.71 1.22 0.45
N SER A 82 -6.53 1.06 1.04
CA SER A 82 -5.39 0.36 0.41
C SER A 82 -5.42 -1.16 0.63
N PHE A 83 -6.41 -1.72 1.32
CA PHE A 83 -6.54 -3.18 1.47
C PHE A 83 -6.68 -3.98 0.17
N PRO A 84 -7.24 -3.47 -0.95
CA PRO A 84 -7.22 -4.19 -2.21
C PRO A 84 -5.81 -4.57 -2.69
N VAL A 85 -4.74 -3.98 -2.14
CA VAL A 85 -3.35 -4.41 -2.36
C VAL A 85 -3.16 -5.91 -2.13
N PHE A 86 -3.94 -6.54 -1.23
CA PHE A 86 -3.92 -7.98 -1.01
C PHE A 86 -4.29 -8.81 -2.25
N PHE A 87 -4.97 -8.24 -3.24
CA PHE A 87 -5.21 -8.92 -4.51
C PHE A 87 -3.91 -9.25 -5.26
N ASN A 88 -2.78 -8.58 -4.95
CA ASN A 88 -1.45 -8.97 -5.45
C ASN A 88 -0.90 -10.27 -4.83
N LEU A 89 -1.59 -10.88 -3.86
CA LEU A 89 -1.30 -12.25 -3.45
C LEU A 89 -1.67 -13.24 -4.57
N THR A 90 -2.62 -12.88 -5.43
CA THR A 90 -3.02 -13.68 -6.59
C THR A 90 -1.98 -13.53 -7.72
N PRO A 91 -1.37 -14.63 -8.21
CA PRO A 91 -0.32 -14.56 -9.24
C PRO A 91 -0.74 -13.86 -10.53
N ARG A 92 -2.01 -14.01 -10.95
CA ARG A 92 -2.57 -13.37 -12.15
C ARG A 92 -2.55 -11.84 -12.03
N VAL A 93 -2.96 -11.31 -10.88
CA VAL A 93 -2.99 -9.87 -10.61
C VAL A 93 -1.57 -9.32 -10.47
N LYS A 94 -0.70 -10.06 -9.77
CA LYS A 94 0.72 -9.68 -9.58
C LYS A 94 1.50 -9.60 -10.89
N ALA A 95 1.24 -10.50 -11.84
CA ALA A 95 1.92 -10.50 -13.13
C ALA A 95 1.57 -9.25 -13.95
N ASN A 96 0.30 -8.86 -13.98
CA ASN A 96 -0.17 -7.71 -14.75
C ASN A 96 0.11 -6.39 -14.01
N VAL A 97 0.91 -5.51 -14.63
CA VAL A 97 1.25 -4.19 -14.08
C VAL A 97 -0.01 -3.37 -13.82
N PHE A 98 -0.98 -3.38 -14.74
CA PHE A 98 -2.19 -2.57 -14.62
C PHE A 98 -3.08 -3.05 -13.48
N SER A 99 -3.33 -4.36 -13.39
CA SER A 99 -4.12 -4.92 -12.29
C SER A 99 -3.42 -4.73 -10.93
N SER A 100 -2.10 -4.87 -10.90
CA SER A 100 -1.29 -4.59 -9.71
C SER A 100 -1.37 -3.12 -9.31
N ALA A 101 -1.20 -2.17 -10.25
CA ALA A 101 -1.34 -0.75 -9.97
C ALA A 101 -2.75 -0.39 -9.48
N ALA A 102 -3.79 -0.92 -10.14
CA ALA A 102 -5.17 -0.69 -9.74
C ALA A 102 -5.42 -1.14 -8.29
N SER A 103 -4.90 -2.29 -7.88
CA SER A 103 -5.04 -2.74 -6.49
C SER A 103 -4.31 -1.87 -5.45
N PHE A 104 -3.26 -1.14 -5.86
CA PHE A 104 -2.57 -0.18 -4.99
C PHE A 104 -3.28 1.17 -4.93
N PHE A 105 -3.71 1.71 -6.07
CA PHE A 105 -4.08 3.12 -6.17
C PHE A 105 -5.56 3.38 -6.38
N LEU A 106 -6.33 2.43 -6.93
CA LEU A 106 -7.70 2.70 -7.38
C LEU A 106 -8.60 3.15 -6.22
N LEU A 107 -8.72 2.34 -5.17
CA LEU A 107 -9.58 2.68 -4.04
C LEU A 107 -9.09 3.92 -3.26
N PRO A 108 -7.79 4.04 -2.92
CA PRO A 108 -7.29 5.25 -2.28
C PRO A 108 -7.56 6.52 -3.11
N LEU A 109 -7.42 6.43 -4.44
CA LEU A 109 -7.67 7.55 -5.35
C LEU A 109 -9.16 7.90 -5.45
N LEU A 110 -10.04 6.90 -5.50
CA LEU A 110 -11.48 7.14 -5.38
C LEU A 110 -11.82 7.79 -4.04
N ALA A 111 -11.24 7.32 -2.94
CA ALA A 111 -11.47 7.90 -1.62
C ALA A 111 -11.01 9.37 -1.56
N MET A 112 -9.82 9.68 -2.07
CA MET A 112 -9.34 11.06 -2.20
C MET A 112 -10.32 11.92 -3.00
N LEU A 113 -10.77 11.46 -4.18
CA LEU A 113 -11.72 12.19 -5.00
C LEU A 113 -13.06 12.40 -4.27
N SER A 114 -13.61 11.37 -3.64
CA SER A 114 -14.85 11.47 -2.86
C SER A 114 -14.71 12.45 -1.69
N LEU A 115 -13.57 12.42 -0.98
CA LEU A 115 -13.29 13.33 0.13
C LEU A 115 -13.11 14.78 -0.34
N SER A 116 -12.39 14.98 -1.45
CA SER A 116 -12.23 16.31 -2.05
C SER A 116 -13.56 16.88 -2.55
N LEU A 117 -14.43 16.05 -3.14
CA LEU A 117 -15.76 16.48 -3.57
C LEU A 117 -16.69 16.76 -2.38
N ALA A 118 -16.56 16.02 -1.29
CA ALA A 118 -17.37 16.20 -0.08
C ALA A 118 -17.04 17.48 0.71
N MET A 119 -15.83 18.03 0.53
CA MET A 119 -15.34 19.19 1.27
C MET A 119 -15.57 20.54 0.55
N GLU A 120 -16.39 20.59 -0.51
CA GLU A 120 -16.76 21.75 -1.36
C GLU A 120 -15.74 22.90 -1.42
N GLU A 121 -15.69 23.79 -0.41
CA GLU A 121 -14.80 24.95 -0.37
C GLU A 121 -13.31 24.60 -0.14
N ASP A 122 -13.01 23.53 0.62
CA ASP A 122 -11.66 23.13 1.03
C ASP A 122 -11.18 21.81 0.38
N GLY A 123 -11.89 21.34 -0.66
CA GLY A 123 -11.58 20.08 -1.33
C GLY A 123 -10.14 19.96 -1.85
N TRP A 124 -9.53 21.08 -2.22
CA TRP A 124 -8.13 21.14 -2.66
C TRP A 124 -7.14 20.90 -1.51
N SER A 125 -7.43 21.41 -0.31
CA SER A 125 -6.63 21.19 0.90
C SER A 125 -6.64 19.71 1.29
N ALA A 126 -7.82 19.08 1.24
CA ALA A 126 -7.95 17.64 1.46
C ALA A 126 -7.11 16.81 0.47
N ALA A 127 -7.11 17.20 -0.81
CA ALA A 127 -6.26 16.58 -1.83
C ALA A 127 -4.77 16.69 -1.50
N LEU A 128 -4.31 17.87 -1.07
CA LEU A 128 -2.91 18.08 -0.69
C LEU A 128 -2.50 17.23 0.52
N PHE A 129 -3.36 17.07 1.53
CA PHE A 129 -3.08 16.18 2.66
C PHE A 129 -3.01 14.70 2.24
N CYS A 130 -3.65 14.30 1.15
CA CYS A 130 -3.54 12.94 0.65
C CYS A 130 -2.23 12.68 -0.12
N LEU A 131 -1.57 13.71 -0.67
CA LEU A 131 -0.39 13.56 -1.52
C LEU A 131 0.77 12.79 -0.89
N PRO A 132 1.19 13.06 0.36
CA PRO A 132 2.28 12.32 0.99
C PRO A 132 2.03 10.81 1.01
N TYR A 133 0.79 10.41 1.29
CA TYR A 133 0.39 9.00 1.27
C TYR A 133 0.58 8.38 -0.11
N PHE A 134 0.10 9.03 -1.18
CA PHE A 134 0.26 8.54 -2.55
C PHE A 134 1.71 8.46 -3.00
N ILE A 135 2.54 9.44 -2.63
CA ILE A 135 3.98 9.45 -2.95
C ILE A 135 4.66 8.23 -2.32
N ILE A 136 4.41 7.98 -1.03
CA ILE A 136 4.98 6.84 -0.32
C ILE A 136 4.48 5.52 -0.92
N LEU A 137 3.19 5.43 -1.22
CA LEU A 137 2.57 4.25 -1.83
C LEU A 137 3.16 3.97 -3.24
N LEU A 138 3.46 5.01 -4.02
CA LEU A 138 4.14 4.92 -5.31
C LEU A 138 5.55 4.35 -5.18
N VAL A 139 6.33 4.82 -4.21
CA VAL A 139 7.66 4.29 -3.92
C VAL A 139 7.58 2.79 -3.59
N PHE A 140 6.63 2.38 -2.75
CA PHE A 140 6.42 0.97 -2.43
C PHE A 140 5.98 0.14 -3.63
N PHE A 141 5.11 0.68 -4.49
CA PHE A 141 4.70 0.01 -5.72
C PHE A 141 5.90 -0.23 -6.66
N ILE A 142 6.71 0.80 -6.93
CA ILE A 142 7.90 0.70 -7.78
C ILE A 142 8.87 -0.34 -7.21
N ARG A 143 9.13 -0.29 -5.89
CA ARG A 143 9.97 -1.29 -5.21
C ARG A 143 9.41 -2.71 -5.39
N SER A 144 8.09 -2.87 -5.22
CA SER A 144 7.42 -4.16 -5.42
C SER A 144 7.59 -4.71 -6.83
N ARG A 145 7.54 -3.85 -7.85
CA ARG A 145 7.78 -4.26 -9.24
C ARG A 145 9.24 -4.67 -9.48
N ARG A 146 10.20 -3.97 -8.88
CA ARG A 146 11.63 -4.32 -8.98
C ARG A 146 11.91 -5.72 -8.41
N ASP A 147 11.33 -6.05 -7.26
CA ASP A 147 11.48 -7.37 -6.62
C ASP A 147 11.01 -8.50 -7.55
N ILE A 148 9.86 -8.29 -8.22
CA ILE A 148 9.28 -9.26 -9.17
C ILE A 148 10.19 -9.45 -10.39
N HIS A 149 10.73 -8.36 -10.93
CA HIS A 149 11.61 -8.41 -12.09
C HIS A 149 12.96 -9.08 -11.78
N GLN A 150 13.48 -8.92 -10.55
CA GLN A 150 14.72 -9.61 -10.15
C GLN A 150 14.50 -11.11 -9.98
N ALA A 151 13.35 -11.52 -9.44
CA ALA A 151 13.00 -12.92 -9.29
C ALA A 151 12.87 -13.67 -10.63
N SER A 152 12.47 -12.99 -11.71
CA SER A 152 12.40 -13.60 -13.06
C SER A 152 13.76 -13.67 -13.78
N ARG A 153 14.77 -12.88 -13.37
CA ARG A 153 16.11 -12.84 -13.98
C ARG A 153 17.10 -13.85 -13.42
N GLN A 154 16.75 -14.63 -12.40
CA GLN A 154 17.56 -15.75 -11.91
C GLN A 154 16.98 -17.12 -12.29
N PRO A 155 16.83 -17.47 -13.59
CA PRO A 155 16.41 -18.81 -13.97
C PRO A 155 17.54 -19.87 -13.87
N GLY A 156 18.77 -19.50 -13.49
CA GLY A 156 19.95 -20.38 -13.68
C GLY A 156 21.01 -20.41 -12.57
N GLN A 157 20.75 -19.91 -11.36
CA GLN A 157 21.58 -20.25 -10.20
C GLN A 157 20.83 -21.26 -9.33
N ARG A 158 20.89 -22.53 -9.74
CA ARG A 158 20.59 -23.70 -8.92
C ARG A 158 21.61 -24.78 -9.23
#